data_AF-A0A4S4MPH5-F1
#
_entry.id   AF-A0A4S4MPH5-F1
#
_cell.length_a   1.000
_cell.length_b   1.000
_cell.length_c   1.000
_cell.angle_alpha   90.00
_cell.angle_beta   90.00
_cell.angle_gamma   90.00
#
_symmetry.space_group_name_H-M   'P 1'
#
loop_
_entity.id
_entity.type
_entity.pdbx_description
1 polymer ?
#
loop_
_entity_poly.entity_id
_entity_poly.type
_entity_poly.pdbx_seq_one_letter_code
_entity_poly.pdbx_strand_id
1 'polypeptide(L)'
;MFSYVAALVAVAAIAVHAQSGVANCDREYVVQSGDFCDEISAAQNVSTFQLAEVNSAVIDPLCDNLFPGETICLGVTGQDCDVVHVVAEGDNCIAIAANASITESLLLTNNPNVNAECSNIGIGEVLCTANVTIPYTPSTAA
;
A
#
# COMPACT_ATOMS: atom_id res chain seq x y z
N MET A 1 -58.00 -27.79 1.68
CA MET A 1 -56.56 -27.99 1.40
C MET A 1 -56.02 -26.66 0.90
N PHE A 2 -55.54 -25.79 1.80
CA PHE A 2 -54.94 -24.51 1.43
C PHE A 2 -53.44 -24.74 1.24
N SER A 3 -52.99 -24.67 -0.01
CA SER A 3 -51.59 -24.82 -0.39
C SER A 3 -50.86 -23.52 -0.08
N TYR A 4 -50.02 -23.51 0.96
CA TYR A 4 -49.10 -22.41 1.25
C TYR A 4 -47.84 -22.59 0.40
N VAL A 5 -47.77 -21.86 -0.71
CA VAL A 5 -46.52 -21.72 -1.46
C VAL A 5 -45.71 -20.63 -0.75
N ALA A 6 -44.73 -21.05 0.06
CA ALA A 6 -43.73 -20.13 0.59
C ALA A 6 -42.79 -19.72 -0.56
N ALA A 7 -42.98 -18.52 -1.09
CA ALA A 7 -42.02 -17.93 -2.01
C ALA A 7 -40.73 -17.61 -1.23
N LEU A 8 -39.70 -18.42 -1.46
CA LEU A 8 -38.34 -18.12 -1.00
C LEU A 8 -37.84 -16.90 -1.79
N VAL A 9 -37.93 -15.72 -1.19
CA VAL A 9 -37.21 -14.55 -1.68
C VAL A 9 -35.74 -14.78 -1.33
N ALA A 10 -34.94 -15.16 -2.33
CA ALA A 10 -33.48 -15.15 -2.18
C ALA A 10 -33.05 -13.69 -2.06
N VAL A 11 -32.79 -13.23 -0.84
CA VAL A 11 -32.11 -11.95 -0.61
C VAL A 11 -30.68 -12.17 -1.08
N ALA A 12 -30.34 -11.68 -2.27
CA ALA A 12 -28.95 -11.55 -2.66
C ALA A 12 -28.31 -10.62 -1.63
N ALA A 13 -27.46 -11.17 -0.75
CA ALA A 13 -26.58 -10.35 0.07
C ALA A 13 -25.67 -9.62 -0.91
N ILE A 14 -26.00 -8.37 -1.21
CA ILE A 14 -25.07 -7.47 -1.89
C ILE A 14 -23.96 -7.28 -0.88
N ALA A 15 -22.83 -7.97 -1.09
CA ALA A 15 -21.61 -7.68 -0.35
C ALA A 15 -21.24 -6.24 -0.68
N VAL A 16 -21.58 -5.34 0.24
CA VAL A 16 -21.05 -3.98 0.23
C VAL A 16 -19.56 -4.16 0.43
N HIS A 17 -18.80 -4.10 -0.65
CA HIS A 17 -17.35 -4.06 -0.57
C HIS A 17 -17.05 -2.71 0.07
N ALA A 18 -16.59 -2.72 1.32
CA ALA A 18 -16.04 -1.52 1.93
C ALA A 18 -14.84 -1.15 1.06
N GLN A 19 -15.00 -0.13 0.22
CA GLN A 19 -13.92 0.41 -0.59
C GLN A 19 -13.05 1.28 0.30
N SER A 20 -11.77 1.35 -0.02
CA SER A 20 -10.90 2.40 0.50
C SER A 20 -11.53 3.76 0.13
N GLY A 21 -11.50 4.73 1.04
CA GLY A 21 -12.02 6.08 0.78
C GLY A 21 -11.20 6.89 -0.24
N VAL A 22 -10.30 6.23 -0.97
CA VAL A 22 -9.28 6.82 -1.83
C VAL A 22 -9.77 6.82 -3.28
N ALA A 23 -9.83 7.99 -3.90
CA ALA A 23 -10.22 8.11 -5.31
C ALA A 23 -9.20 7.40 -6.22
N ASN A 24 -9.70 6.69 -7.24
CA ASN A 24 -8.89 5.96 -8.23
C ASN A 24 -7.96 4.91 -7.60
N CYS A 25 -8.38 4.28 -6.50
CA CYS A 25 -7.65 3.15 -5.96
C CYS A 25 -7.68 1.96 -6.95
N ASP A 26 -6.50 1.51 -7.38
CA ASP A 26 -6.33 0.39 -8.32
C ASP A 26 -6.33 -0.97 -7.60
N ARG A 27 -5.78 -0.99 -6.38
CA ARG A 27 -5.60 -2.21 -5.58
C ARG A 27 -5.98 -1.93 -4.14
N GLU A 28 -6.82 -2.78 -3.58
CA GLU A 28 -7.29 -2.67 -2.20
C GLU A 28 -6.80 -3.83 -1.35
N TYR A 29 -6.65 -3.57 -0.05
CA TYR A 29 -6.32 -4.58 0.94
C TYR A 29 -7.20 -4.41 2.17
N VAL A 30 -7.71 -5.53 2.70
CA VAL A 30 -8.47 -5.55 3.96
C VAL A 30 -7.50 -5.90 5.07
N VAL A 31 -7.30 -4.98 6.00
CA VAL A 31 -6.42 -5.13 7.16
C VAL A 31 -6.83 -6.36 7.98
N GLN A 32 -5.87 -7.22 8.28
CA GLN A 32 -6.03 -8.38 9.13
C GLN A 32 -5.51 -8.11 10.54
N SER A 33 -5.89 -8.96 11.49
CA SER A 33 -5.41 -8.86 12.86
C SER A 33 -3.92 -9.17 12.93
N GLY A 34 -3.13 -8.21 13.41
CA GLY A 34 -1.68 -8.32 13.54
C GLY A 34 -0.90 -7.61 12.45
N ASP A 35 -1.57 -7.11 11.41
CA ASP A 35 -0.91 -6.39 10.32
C ASP A 35 -0.31 -5.05 10.78
N PHE A 36 0.78 -4.68 10.12
CA PHE A 36 1.36 -3.33 10.11
C PHE A 36 1.85 -3.01 8.70
N CYS A 37 2.09 -1.72 8.40
CA CYS A 37 2.35 -1.26 7.03
C CYS A 37 3.48 -2.01 6.32
N ASP A 38 4.61 -2.27 6.99
CA ASP A 38 5.76 -2.94 6.34
C ASP A 38 5.45 -4.39 5.97
N GLU A 39 4.75 -5.13 6.82
CA GLU A 39 4.32 -6.51 6.52
C GLU A 39 3.31 -6.56 5.39
N ILE A 40 2.33 -5.65 5.39
CA ILE A 40 1.39 -5.50 4.26
C ILE A 40 2.17 -5.16 3.00
N SER A 41 3.08 -4.20 3.08
CA SER A 41 3.87 -3.69 1.95
C SER A 41 4.69 -4.80 1.31
N ALA A 42 5.36 -5.60 2.13
CA ALA A 42 6.17 -6.73 1.68
C ALA A 42 5.30 -7.83 1.07
N ALA A 43 4.14 -8.12 1.65
CA ALA A 43 3.23 -9.15 1.16
C ALA A 43 2.48 -8.74 -0.12
N GLN A 44 2.22 -7.45 -0.29
CA GLN A 44 1.38 -6.92 -1.37
C GLN A 44 2.15 -6.23 -2.50
N ASN A 45 3.50 -6.19 -2.44
CA ASN A 45 4.35 -5.48 -3.39
C ASN A 45 3.90 -4.02 -3.56
N VAL A 46 4.00 -3.25 -2.48
CA VAL A 46 3.77 -1.80 -2.46
C VAL A 46 4.87 -1.18 -1.62
N SER A 47 5.33 0.03 -1.95
CA SER A 47 6.28 0.72 -1.06
C SER A 47 5.60 1.19 0.22
N THR A 48 6.30 1.10 1.36
CA THR A 48 5.77 1.59 2.65
C THR A 48 5.41 3.07 2.56
N PHE A 49 6.24 3.86 1.86
CA PHE A 49 5.98 5.27 1.59
C PHE A 49 4.65 5.48 0.85
N GLN A 50 4.45 4.80 -0.28
CA GLN A 50 3.22 4.95 -1.07
C GLN A 50 2.00 4.53 -0.27
N LEU A 51 2.07 3.41 0.47
CA LEU A 51 0.95 2.93 1.28
C LEU A 51 0.52 3.99 2.31
N ALA A 52 1.48 4.61 3.00
CA ALA A 52 1.20 5.68 3.95
C ALA A 52 0.65 6.93 3.24
N GLU A 53 1.24 7.34 2.11
CA GLU A 53 0.87 8.57 1.39
C GLU A 53 -0.57 8.50 0.84
N VAL A 54 -0.94 7.40 0.18
CA VAL A 54 -2.27 7.28 -0.44
C VAL A 54 -3.40 7.15 0.59
N ASN A 55 -3.08 6.70 1.80
CA ASN A 55 -4.03 6.57 2.91
C ASN A 55 -3.81 7.62 4.01
N SER A 56 -3.06 8.69 3.75
CA SER A 56 -2.67 9.71 4.75
C SER A 56 -3.84 10.43 5.44
N ALA A 57 -5.06 10.30 4.91
CA ALA A 57 -6.28 10.79 5.55
C ALA A 57 -6.70 9.96 6.78
N VAL A 58 -6.26 8.69 6.87
CA VAL A 58 -6.67 7.73 7.91
C VAL A 58 -5.49 7.03 8.58
N ILE A 59 -4.39 6.75 7.87
CA ILE A 59 -3.16 6.17 8.42
C ILE A 59 -2.22 7.30 8.86
N ASP A 60 -1.67 7.19 10.06
CA ASP A 60 -0.66 8.14 10.54
C ASP A 60 0.77 7.77 10.09
N PRO A 61 1.76 8.68 10.24
CA PRO A 61 3.13 8.41 9.78
C PRO A 61 3.84 7.23 10.45
N LEU A 62 3.38 6.77 11.62
CA LEU A 62 3.94 5.60 12.30
C LEU A 62 3.26 4.30 11.84
N CYS A 63 2.11 4.40 11.17
CA CYS A 63 1.26 3.29 10.75
C CYS A 63 0.99 2.28 11.88
N ASP A 64 0.75 2.80 13.08
CA ASP A 64 0.38 2.00 14.26
C ASP A 64 -1.13 2.04 14.55
N ASN A 65 -1.90 2.68 13.67
CA ASN A 65 -3.32 2.95 13.83
C ASN A 65 -4.22 2.14 12.87
N LEU A 66 -3.75 0.99 12.38
CA LEU A 66 -4.54 0.08 11.53
C LEU A 66 -5.60 -0.68 12.33
N PHE A 67 -6.81 -0.77 11.79
CA PHE A 67 -7.90 -1.56 12.40
C PHE A 67 -8.28 -2.78 11.55
N PRO A 68 -8.33 -3.99 12.13
CA PRO A 68 -8.77 -5.18 11.38
C PRO A 68 -10.16 -5.01 10.76
N GLY A 69 -10.27 -5.36 9.48
CA GLY A 69 -11.48 -5.19 8.67
C GLY A 69 -11.57 -3.83 7.95
N GLU A 70 -10.65 -2.90 8.20
CA GLU A 70 -10.51 -1.67 7.41
C GLU A 70 -10.00 -2.00 6.01
N THR A 71 -10.54 -1.32 4.99
CA THR A 71 -10.02 -1.41 3.63
C THR A 71 -9.13 -0.22 3.34
N ILE A 72 -7.88 -0.49 3.00
CA ILE A 72 -6.88 0.51 2.64
C ILE A 72 -6.53 0.40 1.16
N CYS A 73 -6.07 1.51 0.58
CA CYS A 73 -5.62 1.56 -0.79
C CYS A 73 -4.13 1.20 -0.89
N LEU A 74 -3.76 0.24 -1.72
CA LEU A 74 -2.36 -0.10 -1.95
C LEU A 74 -1.73 0.82 -3.00
N GLY A 75 -2.49 1.29 -3.98
CA GLY A 75 -1.98 2.16 -5.03
C GLY A 75 -3.08 2.79 -5.84
N VAL A 76 -2.82 3.98 -6.38
CA VAL A 76 -3.75 4.72 -7.23
C VAL A 76 -3.35 4.63 -8.70
N THR A 77 -4.33 4.71 -9.60
CA THR A 77 -4.11 4.56 -11.04
C THR A 77 -3.00 5.48 -11.56
N GLY A 78 -1.98 4.88 -12.16
CA GLY A 78 -0.85 5.59 -12.77
C GLY A 78 0.20 6.11 -11.79
N GLN A 79 0.09 5.79 -10.49
CA GLN A 79 1.06 6.16 -9.46
C GLN A 79 1.42 4.98 -8.53
N ASP A 80 1.10 3.76 -8.94
CA ASP A 80 1.40 2.55 -8.18
C ASP A 80 2.82 2.05 -8.50
N CYS A 81 3.66 1.97 -7.49
CA CYS A 81 4.95 1.30 -7.53
C CYS A 81 4.82 -0.15 -7.06
N ASP A 82 4.75 -1.06 -8.02
CA ASP A 82 4.66 -2.51 -7.79
C ASP A 82 6.02 -3.25 -7.93
N VAL A 83 7.07 -2.54 -8.38
CA VAL A 83 8.45 -3.03 -8.38
C VAL A 83 9.14 -2.51 -7.13
N VAL A 84 9.36 -3.40 -6.16
CA VAL A 84 9.82 -3.04 -4.82
C VAL A 84 11.01 -3.86 -4.33
N HIS A 85 11.67 -3.37 -3.29
CA HIS A 85 12.70 -4.07 -2.52
C HIS A 85 12.39 -3.99 -1.03
N VAL A 86 12.40 -5.13 -0.35
CA VAL A 86 12.27 -5.21 1.12
C VAL A 86 13.65 -5.10 1.74
N VAL A 87 13.87 -4.08 2.57
CA VAL A 87 15.16 -3.80 3.21
C VAL A 87 15.55 -4.95 4.13
N ALA A 88 16.74 -5.50 3.89
CA ALA A 88 17.35 -6.56 4.67
C ALA A 88 18.55 -6.04 5.49
N GLU A 89 19.06 -6.89 6.38
CA GLU A 89 20.25 -6.57 7.16
C GLU A 89 21.46 -6.31 6.24
N GLY A 90 22.11 -5.16 6.44
CA GLY A 90 23.29 -4.74 5.67
C GLY A 90 22.98 -3.99 4.37
N ASP A 91 21.71 -3.82 4.03
CA ASP A 91 21.31 -3.01 2.88
C ASP A 91 21.65 -1.52 3.07
N ASN A 92 21.85 -0.85 1.94
CA ASN A 92 21.94 0.60 1.81
C ASN A 92 21.43 1.00 0.41
N CYS A 93 21.16 2.28 0.22
CA CYS A 93 20.55 2.79 -1.01
C CYS A 93 21.41 2.52 -2.26
N ILE A 94 22.75 2.57 -2.14
CA ILE A 94 23.66 2.29 -3.25
C ILE A 94 23.51 0.82 -3.70
N ALA A 95 23.52 -0.12 -2.76
CA ALA A 95 23.38 -1.54 -3.05
C ALA A 95 21.99 -1.88 -3.60
N ILE A 96 20.92 -1.34 -3.00
CA ILE A 96 19.54 -1.51 -3.47
C ILE A 96 19.38 -0.99 -4.89
N ALA A 97 19.82 0.25 -5.15
CA ALA A 97 19.72 0.87 -6.47
C ALA A 97 20.51 0.07 -7.53
N ALA A 98 21.72 -0.38 -7.20
CA ALA A 98 22.54 -1.18 -8.09
C ALA A 98 21.87 -2.53 -8.43
N ASN A 99 21.31 -3.22 -7.44
CA ASN A 99 20.60 -4.49 -7.65
C ASN A 99 19.34 -4.30 -8.52
N ALA A 100 18.64 -3.18 -8.34
CA ALA A 100 17.48 -2.80 -9.16
C ALA A 100 17.85 -2.20 -10.53
N SER A 101 19.15 -2.03 -10.84
CA SER A 101 19.64 -1.39 -12.06
C SER A 101 19.11 0.05 -12.27
N ILE A 102 18.97 0.81 -11.18
CA ILE A 102 18.58 2.22 -11.17
C ILE A 102 19.66 3.10 -10.54
N THR A 103 19.51 4.42 -10.61
CA THR A 103 20.37 5.35 -9.88
C THR A 103 19.89 5.51 -8.45
N GLU A 104 20.82 5.77 -7.52
CA GLU A 104 20.46 6.14 -6.14
C GLU A 104 19.55 7.38 -6.12
N SER A 105 19.79 8.35 -7.00
CA SER A 105 18.91 9.52 -7.13
C SER A 105 17.48 9.16 -7.54
N LEU A 106 17.29 8.18 -8.43
CA LEU A 106 15.95 7.70 -8.77
C LEU A 106 15.31 6.95 -7.61
N LEU A 107 16.08 6.11 -6.91
CA LEU A 107 15.61 5.42 -5.70
C LEU A 107 15.10 6.44 -4.66
N LEU A 108 15.88 7.47 -4.33
CA LEU A 108 15.48 8.50 -3.38
C LEU A 108 14.29 9.34 -3.89
N THR A 109 14.19 9.58 -5.21
CA THR A 109 13.04 10.27 -5.81
C THR A 109 11.75 9.48 -5.60
N ASN A 110 11.82 8.16 -5.75
CA ASN A 110 10.68 7.26 -5.60
C ASN A 110 10.39 6.88 -4.14
N ASN A 111 11.25 7.28 -3.18
CA ASN A 111 11.09 7.03 -1.75
C ASN A 111 11.38 8.32 -0.95
N PRO A 112 10.52 9.35 -1.01
CA PRO A 112 10.74 10.65 -0.38
C PRO A 112 10.86 10.64 1.14
N ASN A 113 10.47 9.56 1.81
CA ASN A 113 10.71 9.36 3.24
C ASN A 113 12.18 9.02 3.56
N VAL A 114 12.96 8.54 2.59
CA VAL A 114 14.36 8.17 2.76
C VAL A 114 15.25 9.41 2.61
N ASN A 115 16.13 9.64 3.59
CA ASN A 115 17.05 10.77 3.55
C ASN A 115 18.21 10.53 2.57
N ALA A 116 18.94 11.61 2.25
CA ALA A 116 20.02 11.56 1.28
C ALA A 116 21.18 10.64 1.72
N GLU A 117 21.37 10.44 3.03
CA GLU A 117 22.38 9.56 3.61
C GLU A 117 21.94 8.09 3.66
N CYS A 118 20.70 7.79 3.29
CA CYS A 118 20.05 6.49 3.45
C CYS A 118 20.16 5.92 4.88
N SER A 119 20.23 6.80 5.88
CA SER A 119 20.53 6.43 7.26
C SER A 119 19.28 6.13 8.09
N ASN A 120 18.11 6.28 7.50
CA ASN A 120 16.81 6.16 8.16
C ASN A 120 15.95 5.01 7.64
N ILE A 121 16.51 4.10 6.83
CA ILE A 121 15.81 2.89 6.40
C ILE A 121 15.83 1.82 7.51
N GLY A 122 14.70 1.16 7.72
CA GLY A 122 14.55 0.06 8.68
C GLY A 122 14.53 -1.32 7.99
N ILE A 123 14.98 -2.38 8.69
CA ILE A 123 14.77 -3.76 8.22
C ILE A 123 13.27 -4.03 8.10
N GLY A 124 12.83 -4.56 6.97
CA GLY A 124 11.42 -4.83 6.67
C GLY A 124 10.73 -3.70 5.92
N GLU A 125 11.27 -2.48 5.94
CA GLU A 125 10.73 -1.36 5.16
C GLU A 125 10.80 -1.68 3.66
N VAL A 126 9.78 -1.27 2.91
CA VAL A 126 9.66 -1.59 1.48
C VAL A 126 9.86 -0.35 0.63
N LEU A 127 10.94 -0.34 -0.16
CA LEU A 127 11.29 0.75 -1.05
C LEU A 127 10.82 0.48 -2.47
N CYS A 128 10.28 1.50 -3.13
CA CYS A 128 10.00 1.51 -4.55
C CYS A 128 11.30 1.49 -5.37
N THR A 129 11.47 0.49 -6.23
CA THR A 129 12.65 0.31 -7.10
C THR A 129 12.32 0.37 -8.59
N ALA A 130 11.15 0.91 -8.94
CA ALA A 130 10.77 1.15 -10.33
C ALA A 130 11.85 1.96 -11.08
N ASN A 131 12.06 1.61 -12.36
CA ASN A 131 13.03 2.25 -13.24
C ASN A 131 12.53 3.56 -13.89
N VAL A 132 11.39 4.05 -13.41
CA VAL A 132 10.77 5.32 -13.79
C VAL A 132 10.38 6.08 -12.53
N THR A 133 10.26 7.40 -12.65
CA THR A 133 9.75 8.22 -11.55
C THR A 133 8.26 7.98 -11.34
N ILE A 134 7.86 7.71 -10.11
CA ILE A 134 6.47 7.55 -9.71
C ILE A 134 5.92 8.91 -9.26
N PRO A 135 4.90 9.48 -9.93
CA PRO A 135 4.40 10.81 -9.61
C PRO A 135 3.36 10.75 -8.50
N TYR A 136 3.79 10.45 -7.28
CA TYR A 136 2.89 10.44 -6.12
C TYR A 136 2.21 11.80 -5.97
N THR A 137 0.88 11.81 -6.03
CA THR A 137 0.06 12.95 -5.68
C THR A 137 -0.60 12.68 -4.34
N PRO A 138 -0.61 13.66 -3.41
CA PRO A 138 -1.34 13.50 -2.16
C PRO A 138 -2.78 13.07 -2.44
N SER A 139 -3.23 12.07 -1.69
CA SER A 139 -4.60 11.57 -1.79
C SER A 139 -5.56 12.69 -1.39
N THR A 140 -6.35 13.18 -2.34
CA THR A 140 -7.51 14.00 -2.01
C THR A 140 -8.66 13.05 -1.67
N ALA A 141 -9.13 13.08 -0.44
CA ALA A 141 -10.34 12.36 -0.03
C ALA A 141 -11.49 12.69 -1.01
N ALA A 142 -12.18 11.65 -1.50
CA ALA A 142 -13.33 11.78 -2.40
C ALA A 142 -14.59 12.29 -1.67
#